data_AF-A0A420M4U0-F1
#
_entry.id   AF-A0A420M4U0-F1
#
_cell.length_a   1.000
_cell.length_b   1.000
_cell.length_c   1.000
_cell.angle_alpha   90.00
_cell.angle_beta   90.00
_cell.angle_gamma   90.00
#
_symmetry.space_group_name_H-M   'P 1'
#
loop_
_entity.id
_entity.type
_entity.pdbx_description
1 polymer ?
#
loop_
_entity_poly.entity_id
_entity_poly.type
_entity_poly.pdbx_seq_one_letter_code
_entity_poly.pdbx_strand_id
1 'polypeptide(L)'
;MLEGDGQIRKRKRGWMGSYGNIWDVIQGFEYLLDKLEDYKAMAERFPDPEHFRININLGWQKLNKYYQLLSETSIYYAGLALHPAYRWKWFDRKWAGNPEWIRQAKRIVHDVWHYEYRETRLPRMAVNDEKPAPKRRKTYSNPFQEYLEENRCAEPATQGDDSL
;
A
#
# COMPACT_ATOMS: atom_id res chain seq x y z
N MET A 1 22.94 -29.26 -1.05
CA MET A 1 23.01 -28.42 0.16
C MET A 1 23.94 -27.27 -0.17
N LEU A 2 23.42 -26.04 -0.29
CA LEU A 2 24.23 -24.85 -0.57
C LEU A 2 24.28 -24.04 0.72
N GLU A 3 25.44 -24.10 1.39
CA GLU A 3 25.82 -23.21 2.48
C GLU A 3 25.90 -21.77 1.97
N GLY A 4 25.19 -20.86 2.66
CA GLY A 4 25.29 -19.43 2.42
C GLY A 4 26.58 -18.90 3.03
N ASP A 5 27.47 -18.44 2.17
CA ASP A 5 28.66 -17.68 2.50
C ASP A 5 28.25 -16.35 3.15
N GLY A 6 28.44 -16.27 4.47
CA GLY A 6 28.06 -15.15 5.34
C GLY A 6 28.79 -13.82 5.08
N GLN A 7 28.84 -13.37 3.82
CA GLN A 7 29.33 -12.06 3.44
C GLN A 7 28.25 -11.00 3.65
N ILE A 8 28.46 -10.16 4.66
CA ILE A 8 27.68 -8.93 4.86
C ILE A 8 28.02 -7.95 3.73
N ARG A 9 27.20 -7.94 2.69
CA ARG A 9 27.29 -6.95 1.61
C ARG A 9 26.83 -5.60 2.16
N LYS A 10 27.78 -4.71 2.50
CA LYS A 10 27.51 -3.28 2.69
C LYS A 10 26.96 -2.72 1.37
N ARG A 11 25.65 -2.51 1.28
CA ARG A 11 25.03 -1.82 0.15
C ARG A 11 25.56 -0.38 0.12
N LYS A 12 26.41 -0.05 -0.86
CA LYS A 12 26.69 1.35 -1.25
C LYS A 12 25.34 2.01 -1.53
N ARG A 13 25.01 3.09 -0.79
CA ARG A 13 23.79 3.93 -0.90
C ARG A 13 22.81 3.43 -1.96
N GLY A 14 22.03 2.41 -1.58
CA GLY A 14 20.92 1.98 -2.41
C GLY A 14 19.97 3.15 -2.56
N TRP A 15 19.43 3.33 -3.75
CA TRP A 15 18.21 4.10 -3.93
C TRP A 15 17.11 3.42 -3.11
N MET A 16 16.98 3.82 -1.86
CA MET A 16 15.82 3.51 -1.05
C MET A 16 14.73 4.47 -1.54
N GLY A 17 14.17 4.16 -2.70
CA GLY A 17 12.80 4.62 -2.95
C GLY A 17 11.98 4.21 -1.73
N SER A 18 11.10 5.09 -1.26
CA SER A 18 10.15 4.80 -0.18
C SER A 18 9.16 3.73 -0.68
N TYR A 19 9.66 2.53 -0.88
CA TYR A 19 8.96 1.31 -1.21
C TYR A 19 8.89 0.52 0.08
N GLY A 20 7.71 0.04 0.45
CA GLY A 20 7.48 -0.65 1.71
C GLY A 20 6.93 0.25 2.83
N ASN A 21 6.29 1.38 2.51
CA ASN A 21 5.39 1.97 3.49
C ASN A 21 4.23 1.00 3.69
N ILE A 22 3.86 0.77 4.94
CA ILE A 22 2.87 -0.24 5.29
C ILE A 22 1.49 0.06 4.70
N TRP A 23 1.16 1.35 4.56
CA TRP A 23 -0.09 1.82 3.94
C TRP A 23 -0.11 1.78 2.41
N ASP A 24 1.05 1.61 1.75
CA ASP A 24 1.10 1.50 0.28
C ASP A 24 0.85 0.05 -0.18
N VAL A 25 0.90 -0.93 0.72
CA VAL A 25 0.80 -2.36 0.37
C VAL A 25 -0.56 -2.67 -0.25
N ILE A 26 -1.66 -2.35 0.43
CA ILE A 26 -3.03 -2.61 -0.07
C ILE A 26 -3.23 -1.92 -1.43
N GLN A 27 -2.80 -0.66 -1.54
CA GLN A 27 -2.88 0.10 -2.80
C GLN A 27 -2.04 -0.52 -3.92
N GLY A 28 -0.90 -1.13 -3.60
CA GLY A 28 -0.08 -1.88 -4.55
C GLY A 28 -0.78 -3.13 -5.08
N PHE A 29 -1.53 -3.83 -4.22
CA PHE A 29 -2.34 -4.96 -4.67
C PHE A 29 -3.47 -4.51 -5.60
N GLU A 30 -4.18 -3.44 -5.24
CA GLU A 30 -5.23 -2.86 -6.08
C GLU A 30 -4.66 -2.42 -7.45
N TYR A 31 -3.51 -1.75 -7.46
CA TYR A 31 -2.83 -1.36 -8.70
C TYR A 31 -2.47 -2.55 -9.59
N LEU A 32 -1.92 -3.62 -9.00
CA LEU A 32 -1.56 -4.82 -9.75
C LEU A 32 -2.79 -5.56 -10.29
N LEU A 33 -3.89 -5.59 -9.53
CA LEU A 33 -5.17 -6.14 -9.98
C LEU A 33 -5.70 -5.35 -11.19
N ASP A 34 -5.77 -4.02 -11.07
CA ASP A 34 -6.21 -3.13 -12.15
C ASP A 34 -5.37 -3.38 -13.44
N LYS A 35 -4.04 -3.53 -13.31
CA LYS A 35 -3.15 -3.82 -14.45
C LYS A 35 -3.31 -5.21 -15.05
N LEU A 36 -3.58 -6.23 -14.23
CA LEU A 36 -3.84 -7.57 -14.73
C LEU A 36 -5.17 -7.62 -15.50
N GLU A 37 -6.17 -6.85 -15.09
CA GLU A 37 -7.42 -6.70 -15.83
C GLU A 37 -7.22 -5.99 -17.18
N ASP A 38 -6.44 -4.90 -17.20
CA ASP A 38 -6.03 -4.22 -18.44
C ASP A 38 -5.33 -5.20 -19.41
N TYR A 39 -4.38 -5.99 -18.90
CA TYR A 39 -3.66 -6.97 -19.72
C TYR A 39 -4.54 -8.11 -20.20
N LYS A 40 -5.52 -8.54 -19.40
CA LYS A 40 -6.50 -9.54 -19.83
C LYS A 40 -7.32 -9.04 -21.01
N ALA A 41 -7.77 -7.78 -20.98
CA ALA A 41 -8.49 -7.15 -22.09
C ALA A 41 -7.60 -6.96 -23.33
N MET A 42 -6.31 -6.68 -23.13
CA MET A 42 -5.37 -6.53 -24.23
C MET A 42 -4.96 -7.87 -24.87
N ALA A 43 -4.92 -8.95 -24.08
CA ALA A 43 -4.58 -10.29 -24.56
C ALA A 43 -5.51 -10.77 -25.69
N GLU A 44 -6.80 -10.43 -25.63
CA GLU A 44 -7.81 -10.75 -26.67
C GLU A 44 -7.48 -10.15 -28.06
N ARG A 45 -6.57 -9.16 -28.13
CA ARG A 45 -6.17 -8.50 -29.38
C ARG A 45 -5.00 -9.19 -30.09
N PHE A 46 -4.37 -10.18 -29.45
CA PHE A 46 -3.21 -10.88 -30.02
C PHE A 46 -3.62 -12.14 -30.80
N PRO A 47 -2.90 -12.48 -31.89
CA PRO A 47 -3.21 -13.65 -32.71
C PRO A 47 -3.07 -15.01 -31.98
N ASP A 48 -2.19 -15.07 -30.97
CA ASP A 48 -1.97 -16.25 -30.13
C ASP A 48 -2.09 -15.86 -28.63
N PRO A 49 -3.34 -15.71 -28.14
CA PRO A 49 -3.60 -15.19 -26.81
C PRO A 49 -3.43 -16.24 -25.72
N GLU A 50 -3.25 -17.52 -26.07
CA GLU A 50 -3.39 -18.63 -25.12
C GLU A 50 -2.32 -18.59 -24.03
N HIS A 51 -1.04 -18.47 -24.41
CA HIS A 51 0.05 -18.33 -23.46
C HIS A 51 -0.05 -17.06 -22.60
N PHE A 52 -0.45 -15.93 -23.21
CA PHE A 52 -0.63 -14.67 -22.49
C PHE A 52 -1.75 -14.78 -21.46
N ARG A 53 -2.90 -15.31 -21.85
CA ARG A 53 -4.06 -15.50 -20.96
C ARG A 53 -3.75 -16.44 -19.81
N ILE A 54 -3.06 -17.55 -20.08
CA ILE A 54 -2.64 -18.50 -19.04
C ILE A 54 -1.71 -17.79 -18.03
N ASN A 55 -0.71 -17.06 -18.50
CA ASN A 55 0.22 -16.35 -17.62
C ASN A 55 -0.44 -15.24 -16.80
N ILE A 56 -1.37 -14.48 -17.39
CA ILE A 56 -2.15 -13.46 -16.67
C ILE A 56 -3.01 -14.12 -15.59
N ASN A 57 -3.68 -15.22 -15.89
CA ASN A 57 -4.47 -15.96 -14.92
C ASN A 57 -3.61 -16.51 -13.77
N LEU A 58 -2.42 -17.02 -14.05
CA LEU A 58 -1.48 -17.46 -13.02
C LEU A 58 -1.02 -16.31 -12.14
N GLY A 59 -0.72 -15.15 -12.73
CA GLY A 59 -0.40 -13.92 -12.01
C GLY A 59 -1.54 -13.48 -11.09
N TRP A 60 -2.77 -13.48 -11.61
CA TRP A 60 -3.98 -13.14 -10.86
C TRP A 60 -4.21 -14.11 -9.69
N GLN A 61 -4.10 -15.42 -9.91
CA GLN A 61 -4.23 -16.43 -8.84
C GLN A 61 -3.22 -16.21 -7.72
N LYS A 62 -1.96 -15.92 -8.07
CA LYS A 62 -0.92 -15.63 -7.09
C LYS A 62 -1.23 -14.36 -6.32
N LEU A 63 -1.67 -13.31 -7.00
CA LEU A 63 -2.02 -12.04 -6.37
C LEU A 63 -3.22 -12.21 -5.42
N ASN A 64 -4.27 -12.90 -5.86
CA ASN A 64 -5.46 -13.18 -5.07
C ASN A 64 -5.12 -14.00 -3.81
N LYS A 65 -4.22 -14.99 -3.90
CA LYS A 65 -3.74 -15.75 -2.74
C LYS A 65 -3.17 -14.81 -1.67
N TYR A 66 -2.26 -13.91 -2.04
CA TYR A 66 -1.68 -12.98 -1.07
C TYR A 66 -2.66 -11.90 -0.61
N TYR A 67 -3.62 -11.52 -1.47
CA TYR A 67 -4.67 -10.58 -1.11
C TYR A 67 -5.55 -11.12 0.02
N GLN A 68 -5.89 -12.40 -0.02
CA GLN A 68 -6.63 -13.07 1.06
C GLN A 68 -5.85 -13.06 2.38
N LEU A 69 -4.53 -13.27 2.33
CA LEU A 69 -3.64 -13.22 3.50
C LEU A 69 -3.45 -11.80 4.06
N LEU A 70 -3.71 -10.73 3.29
CA LEU A 70 -3.62 -9.35 3.82
C LEU A 70 -4.55 -9.17 5.02
N SER A 71 -5.74 -9.77 4.96
CA SER A 71 -6.74 -9.67 6.03
C SER A 71 -6.28 -10.31 7.35
N GLU A 72 -5.35 -11.27 7.29
CA GLU A 72 -4.72 -11.88 8.47
C GLU A 72 -3.69 -10.94 9.10
N THR A 73 -3.02 -10.11 8.29
CA THR A 73 -2.07 -9.12 8.80
C THR A 73 -2.72 -7.74 8.94
N SER A 74 -3.36 -7.55 10.09
CA SER A 74 -4.16 -6.39 10.42
C SER A 74 -3.45 -5.01 10.28
N ILE A 75 -2.13 -4.99 10.43
CA ILE A 75 -1.30 -3.77 10.37
C ILE A 75 -1.41 -3.00 9.04
N TYR A 76 -1.66 -3.70 7.92
CA TYR A 76 -1.79 -3.04 6.61
C TYR A 76 -3.08 -2.20 6.53
N TYR A 77 -4.17 -2.71 7.12
CA TYR A 77 -5.44 -2.01 7.21
C TYR A 77 -5.36 -0.85 8.19
N ALA A 78 -4.76 -1.07 9.36
CA ALA A 78 -4.58 -0.03 10.37
C ALA A 78 -3.70 1.12 9.85
N GLY A 79 -2.58 0.80 9.18
CA GLY A 79 -1.69 1.79 8.60
C GLY A 79 -2.38 2.68 7.57
N LEU A 80 -3.21 2.09 6.69
CA LEU A 80 -3.95 2.84 5.68
C LEU A 80 -5.08 3.69 6.28
N ALA A 81 -5.81 3.15 7.26
CA ALA A 81 -6.89 3.85 7.95
C ALA A 81 -6.40 5.05 8.78
N LEU A 82 -5.21 4.94 9.39
CA LEU A 82 -4.59 6.00 10.18
C LEU A 82 -3.86 7.05 9.31
N HIS A 83 -3.58 6.75 8.04
CA HIS A 83 -2.86 7.67 7.17
C HIS A 83 -3.74 8.88 6.81
N PRO A 84 -3.29 10.13 7.06
CA PRO A 84 -4.13 11.31 6.93
C PRO A 84 -4.59 11.59 5.50
N ALA A 85 -3.84 11.14 4.49
CA ALA A 85 -4.19 11.34 3.08
C ALA A 85 -5.24 10.35 2.54
N TYR A 86 -5.52 9.24 3.23
CA TYR A 86 -6.42 8.18 2.73
C TYR A 86 -7.63 8.01 3.65
N ARG A 87 -7.38 7.65 4.92
CA ARG A 87 -8.39 7.42 5.96
C ARG A 87 -9.51 6.47 5.48
N TRP A 88 -10.67 6.51 6.13
CA TRP A 88 -11.85 5.73 5.73
C TRP A 88 -12.41 6.11 4.36
N LYS A 89 -12.23 7.36 3.92
CA LYS A 89 -12.67 7.83 2.60
C LYS A 89 -12.09 6.99 1.45
N TRP A 90 -10.85 6.54 1.58
CA TRP A 90 -10.23 5.68 0.58
C TRP A 90 -10.95 4.33 0.45
N PHE A 91 -11.28 3.69 1.57
CA PHE A 91 -12.01 2.42 1.58
C PHE A 91 -13.41 2.58 1.00
N ASP A 92 -14.11 3.66 1.39
CA ASP A 92 -15.46 3.95 0.89
C ASP A 92 -15.45 4.20 -0.64
N ARG A 93 -14.40 4.83 -1.18
CA ARG A 93 -14.26 5.07 -2.62
C ARG A 93 -13.85 3.82 -3.39
N LYS A 94 -12.81 3.11 -2.94
CA LYS A 94 -12.24 1.97 -3.69
C LYS A 94 -13.11 0.71 -3.57
N TRP A 95 -13.75 0.49 -2.43
CA TRP A 95 -14.61 -0.67 -2.18
C TRP A 95 -16.10 -0.32 -2.15
N ALA A 96 -16.52 0.71 -2.88
CA ALA A 96 -17.92 1.13 -2.96
C ALA A 96 -18.88 -0.01 -3.35
N GLY A 97 -18.43 -0.95 -4.18
CA GLY A 97 -19.21 -2.13 -4.58
C GLY A 97 -19.27 -3.26 -3.54
N ASN A 98 -18.41 -3.23 -2.52
CA ASN A 98 -18.24 -4.31 -1.53
C ASN A 98 -18.33 -3.76 -0.10
N PRO A 99 -19.53 -3.39 0.38
CA PRO A 99 -19.69 -2.81 1.72
C PRO A 99 -19.28 -3.77 2.85
N GLU A 100 -19.31 -5.08 2.61
CA GLU A 100 -18.83 -6.09 3.57
C GLU A 100 -17.34 -5.93 3.86
N TRP A 101 -16.52 -5.65 2.84
CA TRP A 101 -15.07 -5.50 2.99
C TRP A 101 -14.73 -4.26 3.81
N ILE A 102 -15.48 -3.19 3.65
CA ILE A 102 -15.35 -1.98 4.47
C ILE A 102 -15.69 -2.31 5.94
N ARG A 103 -16.75 -3.08 6.18
CA ARG A 103 -17.12 -3.51 7.54
C ARG A 103 -16.05 -4.39 8.17
N GLN A 104 -15.51 -5.33 7.41
CA GLN A 104 -14.42 -6.20 7.84
C GLN A 104 -13.16 -5.39 8.16
N ALA A 105 -12.77 -4.44 7.31
CA ALA A 105 -11.63 -3.57 7.56
C ALA A 105 -11.81 -2.72 8.84
N LYS A 106 -13.00 -2.14 9.04
CA LYS A 106 -13.33 -1.39 10.27
C LYS A 106 -13.20 -2.27 11.51
N ARG A 107 -13.70 -3.52 11.44
CA ARG A 107 -13.57 -4.50 12.52
C ARG A 107 -12.10 -4.85 12.80
N ILE A 108 -11.31 -5.16 11.77
CA ILE A 108 -9.88 -5.49 11.93
C ILE A 108 -9.13 -4.34 12.62
N VAL A 109 -9.33 -3.10 12.17
CA VAL A 109 -8.67 -1.93 12.78
C VAL A 109 -9.13 -1.70 14.22
N HIS A 110 -10.42 -1.88 14.49
CA HIS A 110 -10.96 -1.80 15.84
C HIS A 110 -10.38 -2.87 16.76
N ASP A 111 -10.29 -4.12 16.29
CA ASP A 111 -9.79 -5.26 17.07
C ASP A 111 -8.30 -5.07 17.40
N VAL A 112 -7.48 -4.62 16.43
CA VAL A 112 -6.08 -4.26 16.69
C VAL A 112 -5.96 -3.20 17.77
N TRP A 113 -6.74 -2.12 17.66
CA TRP A 113 -6.74 -1.09 18.69
C TRP A 113 -7.14 -1.64 20.06
N HIS A 114 -8.23 -2.40 20.11
CA HIS A 114 -8.81 -2.90 21.35
C HIS A 114 -7.91 -3.93 22.06
N TYR A 115 -7.34 -4.89 21.33
CA TYR A 115 -6.60 -6.01 21.90
C TYR A 115 -5.10 -5.77 22.01
N GLU A 116 -4.48 -5.01 21.09
CA GLU A 116 -3.02 -4.84 21.07
C GLU A 116 -2.57 -3.47 21.61
N TYR A 117 -3.29 -2.39 21.28
CA TYR A 117 -2.78 -1.03 21.54
C TYR A 117 -3.43 -0.33 22.75
N ARG A 118 -4.68 -0.63 23.10
CA ARG A 118 -5.46 0.07 24.14
C ARG A 118 -4.75 0.13 25.50
N GLU A 119 -4.09 -0.96 25.88
CA GLU A 119 -3.43 -1.09 27.19
C GLU A 119 -1.91 -1.00 27.10
N THR A 120 -1.38 -0.82 25.89
CA THR A 120 0.06 -0.71 25.67
C THR A 120 0.56 0.62 26.23
N ARG A 121 1.24 0.53 27.38
CA ARG A 121 1.96 1.66 27.97
C ARG A 121 3.17 1.97 27.11
N LEU A 122 3.04 2.96 26.23
CA LEU A 122 4.16 3.48 25.48
C LEU A 122 5.20 4.01 26.47
N PRO A 123 6.46 3.54 26.41
CA PRO A 123 7.54 4.21 27.11
C PRO A 123 7.51 5.68 26.69
N ARG A 124 7.67 6.60 27.65
CA ARG A 124 7.84 8.02 27.34
C ARG A 124 9.15 8.16 26.58
N MET A 125 9.08 8.03 25.25
CA MET A 125 10.21 8.30 24.39
C MET A 125 10.56 9.78 24.63
N ALA A 126 11.78 10.04 25.07
CA ALA A 126 12.32 11.39 25.03
C ALA A 126 12.11 11.88 23.59
N VAL A 127 11.43 13.00 23.42
CA VAL A 127 11.34 13.67 22.14
C VAL A 127 12.76 14.11 21.84
N ASN A 128 13.52 13.27 21.16
CA ASN A 128 14.78 13.71 20.58
C ASN A 128 14.36 14.75 19.52
N ASP A 129 14.78 15.99 19.69
CA ASP A 129 14.73 17.07 18.69
C ASP A 129 15.63 16.75 17.47
N GLU A 130 15.76 15.48 17.11
CA GLU A 130 16.32 15.08 15.83
C GLU A 130 15.35 15.54 14.76
N LYS A 131 15.75 16.59 14.04
CA LYS A 131 15.05 17.08 12.85
C LYS A 131 14.65 15.86 12.00
N PRO A 132 13.37 15.74 11.60
CA PRO A 132 12.94 14.61 10.79
C PRO A 132 13.89 14.49 9.61
N ALA A 133 14.48 13.29 9.44
CA ALA A 133 15.43 13.04 8.37
C ALA A 133 14.85 13.60 7.07
N PRO A 134 15.61 14.43 6.32
CA PRO A 134 15.07 15.08 5.14
C PRO A 134 14.57 14.01 4.18
N LYS A 135 13.24 13.93 4.05
CA LYS A 135 12.60 13.05 3.09
C LYS A 135 13.03 13.55 1.72
N ARG A 136 13.99 12.86 1.10
CA ARG A 136 14.44 13.19 -0.25
C ARG A 136 13.24 13.09 -1.17
N ARG A 137 12.86 14.23 -1.73
CA ARG A 137 11.76 14.35 -2.69
C ARG A 137 12.12 13.52 -3.92
N LYS A 138 11.19 12.67 -4.36
CA LYS A 138 11.40 11.73 -5.47
C LYS A 138 11.72 12.52 -6.75
N THR A 139 12.77 12.11 -7.46
CA THR A 139 13.20 12.70 -8.75
C THR A 139 12.69 11.90 -9.95
N TYR A 140 12.04 10.76 -9.72
CA TYR A 140 11.54 9.88 -10.77
C TYR A 140 10.06 9.56 -10.54
N SER A 141 9.22 9.84 -11.54
CA SER A 141 7.80 9.45 -11.58
C SER A 141 7.70 8.01 -12.04
N ASN A 142 7.01 7.17 -11.27
CA ASN A 142 6.70 5.78 -11.60
C ASN A 142 5.17 5.71 -11.75
N PRO A 143 4.61 4.96 -12.72
CA PRO A 143 3.17 4.74 -12.84
C PRO A 143 2.46 4.36 -11.53
N PHE A 144 3.12 3.61 -10.64
CA PHE A 144 2.55 3.30 -9.32
C PHE A 144 2.51 4.51 -8.39
N GLN A 145 3.47 5.42 -8.47
CA GLN A 145 3.46 6.67 -7.69
C GLN A 145 2.33 7.60 -8.13
N GLU A 146 2.09 7.68 -9.43
CA GLU A 146 0.97 8.43 -10.02
C GLU A 146 -0.36 7.85 -9.52
N TYR A 147 -0.50 6.52 -9.54
CA TYR A 147 -1.66 5.83 -8.97
C TYR A 147 -1.89 6.14 -7.48
N LEU A 148 -0.83 6.17 -6.67
CA LEU A 148 -0.95 6.55 -5.25
C LEU A 148 -1.38 8.00 -5.08
N GLU A 149 -0.91 8.91 -5.94
CA GLU A 149 -1.26 10.33 -5.92
C GLU A 149 -2.72 10.56 -6.32
N GLU A 150 -3.22 9.88 -7.34
CA GLU A 150 -4.63 9.90 -7.77
C GLU A 150 -5.60 9.36 -6.69
N ASN A 151 -5.12 8.41 -5.89
CA ASN A 151 -5.91 7.78 -4.83
C ASN A 151 -5.91 8.56 -3.51
N ARG A 152 -5.16 9.66 -3.40
CA ARG A 152 -5.22 10.52 -2.21
C ARG A 152 -6.62 11.10 -2.07
N CYS A 153 -7.16 10.99 -0.86
CA CYS A 153 -8.49 11.45 -0.47
C CYS A 153 -8.46 12.72 0.40
N ALA A 154 -7.27 13.25 0.71
CA ALA A 154 -7.13 14.55 1.33
C ALA A 154 -7.45 15.64 0.31
N GLU A 155 -8.31 16.58 0.71
CA GLU A 155 -8.47 17.84 -0.01
C GLU A 155 -7.11 18.53 -0.12
N PRO A 156 -6.82 19.24 -1.23
CA PRO A 156 -5.69 20.14 -1.25
C PRO A 156 -5.87 21.04 -0.02
N ALA A 157 -4.83 21.13 0.82
CA ALA A 157 -4.81 22.07 1.91
C ALA A 157 -5.27 23.41 1.32
N THR A 158 -6.40 23.93 1.81
CA THR A 158 -6.84 25.29 1.52
C THR A 158 -5.61 26.15 1.61
N GLN A 159 -5.19 26.70 0.46
CA GLN A 159 -4.17 27.72 0.42
C GLN A 159 -4.58 28.74 1.48
N GLY A 160 -3.70 28.93 2.47
CA GLY A 160 -3.85 30.00 3.43
C GLY A 160 -4.11 31.27 2.63
N ASP A 161 -5.26 31.85 2.91
CA ASP A 161 -5.73 33.12 2.43
C ASP A 161 -4.63 34.17 2.67
N ASP A 162 -3.88 34.50 1.62
CA ASP A 162 -3.12 35.74 1.54
C ASP A 162 -4.14 36.86 1.35
N SER A 163 -4.71 37.40 2.44
CA SER A 163 -5.29 38.76 2.47
C SER A 163 -5.63 39.24 3.88
N LEU A 164 -5.02 40.40 4.20
CA LEU A 164 -5.21 41.38 5.29
C LEU A 164 -4.41 41.16 6.58
#